data_AF-A0A6J6VG71-F1
#
_entry.id   AF-A0A6J6VG71-F1
#
_cell.length_a   1.000
_cell.length_b   1.000
_cell.length_c   1.000
_cell.angle_alpha   90.00
_cell.angle_beta   90.00
_cell.angle_gamma   90.00
#
_symmetry.space_group_name_H-M   'P 1'
#
loop_
_entity.id
_entity.type
_entity.pdbx_description
1 polymer ?
#
loop_
_entity_poly.entity_id
_entity_poly.type
_entity_poly.pdbx_seq_one_letter_code
_entity_poly.pdbx_strand_id
1 'polypeptide(L)'
;MLRLVDETLAAGATAEEAQQRLREFIKANSKDMPEGVTRFNNVDANGIIFETADLTNRLPRPNLRYPVTDPDTGRVYEPPENGWTVNRELMEEWVQAELIAFGKRPRKKKSLRDYAYNMPVPTFYHSRNTANAHLERLLGEKRFPFPKDHEVLMRWLRMTCPPDGLILDFFGGSGTTTEAVLRLNDEDGGTRQSILVTNNELGAKQAKALRKAGHHPGDSEWKPWGYSSTSPGRASPPLSPASGPTGRSTPMAWLPTSSSSS
;
A
#
# COMPACT_ATOMS: atom_id res chain seq x y z
N MET A 1 14.62 10.57 12.60
CA MET A 1 13.72 9.91 13.58
C MET A 1 13.71 8.40 13.37
N LEU A 2 13.13 7.87 12.28
CA LEU A 2 13.11 6.42 12.00
C LEU A 2 14.52 5.80 12.10
N ARG A 3 15.46 6.28 11.27
CA ARG A 3 16.85 5.82 11.29
C ARG A 3 17.51 5.86 12.67
N LEU A 4 17.27 6.92 13.46
CA LEU A 4 17.85 7.07 14.80
C LEU A 4 17.38 5.95 15.74
N VAL A 5 16.09 5.61 15.69
CA VAL A 5 15.51 4.54 16.50
C VAL A 5 16.01 3.18 16.00
N ASP A 6 16.00 2.95 14.69
CA ASP A 6 16.51 1.72 14.08
C ASP A 6 17.98 1.45 14.47
N GLU A 7 18.85 2.46 14.36
CA GLU A 7 20.27 2.36 14.75
C GLU A 7 20.45 2.14 16.26
N THR A 8 19.61 2.78 17.08
CA THR A 8 19.68 2.63 18.54
C THR A 8 19.28 1.21 18.97
N LEU A 9 18.21 0.67 18.39
CA LEU A 9 17.76 -0.70 18.67
C LEU A 9 18.74 -1.74 18.10
N ALA A 10 19.30 -1.51 16.91
CA ALA A 10 20.33 -2.36 16.33
C ALA A 10 21.62 -2.42 17.18
N ALA A 11 21.90 -1.36 17.94
CA ALA A 11 23.00 -1.33 18.92
C ALA A 11 22.69 -2.08 20.24
N GLY A 12 21.53 -2.74 20.34
CA GLY A 12 21.11 -3.53 21.51
C GLY A 12 20.44 -2.72 22.62
N ALA A 13 20.07 -1.47 22.37
CA ALA A 13 19.35 -0.66 23.35
C ALA A 13 17.87 -1.10 23.47
N THR A 14 17.28 -0.81 24.63
CA THR A 14 15.85 -1.02 24.90
C THR A 14 14.96 0.02 24.20
N ALA A 15 13.66 -0.27 24.10
CA ALA A 15 12.68 0.67 23.55
C ALA A 15 12.62 1.98 24.36
N GLU A 16 12.79 1.89 25.68
CA GLU A 16 12.83 3.04 26.59
C GLU A 16 14.04 3.93 26.34
N GLU A 17 15.23 3.33 26.14
CA GLU A 17 16.46 4.07 25.80
C GLU A 17 16.36 4.71 24.41
N ALA A 18 15.79 3.99 23.44
CA ALA A 18 15.51 4.52 22.10
C ALA A 18 14.54 5.70 22.16
N GLN A 19 13.49 5.60 22.97
CA GLN A 19 12.54 6.69 23.21
C GLN A 19 13.21 7.91 23.86
N GLN A 20 14.08 7.71 24.84
CA GLN A 20 14.80 8.79 25.49
C GLN A 20 15.70 9.54 24.51
N ARG A 21 16.51 8.81 23.72
CA ARG A 21 17.32 9.40 22.64
C ARG A 21 16.48 10.13 21.61
N LEU A 22 15.34 9.56 21.22
CA LEU A 22 14.42 10.19 20.28
C LEU A 22 13.91 11.53 20.82
N ARG A 23 13.52 11.59 22.10
CA ARG A 23 13.04 12.83 22.74
C ARG A 23 14.13 13.90 22.82
N GLU A 24 15.36 13.51 23.14
CA GLU A 24 16.51 14.42 23.14
C GLU A 24 16.80 14.96 21.73
N PHE A 25 16.76 14.10 20.72
CA PHE A 25 16.91 14.48 19.32
C PHE A 25 15.82 15.46 18.88
N ILE A 26 14.55 15.20 19.22
CA ILE A 26 13.44 16.12 18.93
C ILE A 26 13.68 17.46 19.60
N LYS A 27 14.05 17.47 20.89
CA LYS A 27 14.31 18.71 21.65
C LYS A 27 15.43 19.54 21.03
N ALA A 28 16.50 18.91 20.55
CA ALA A 28 17.64 19.59 19.95
C ALA A 28 17.32 20.19 18.56
N ASN A 29 16.43 19.54 17.79
CA ASN A 29 16.18 19.90 16.38
C ASN A 29 14.77 20.45 16.15
N SER A 30 13.98 20.71 17.19
CA SER A 30 12.54 21.01 17.06
C SER A 30 12.22 22.21 16.17
N LYS A 31 13.15 23.16 16.05
CA LYS A 31 12.98 24.38 15.22
C LYS A 31 13.07 24.08 13.72
N ASP A 32 13.81 23.04 13.35
CA ASP A 32 14.06 22.66 11.96
C ASP A 32 13.15 21.51 11.50
N MET A 33 12.26 21.04 12.37
CA MET A 33 11.31 19.97 12.07
C MET A 33 9.97 20.53 11.57
N PRO A 34 9.29 19.82 10.64
CA PRO A 34 7.93 20.15 10.25
C PRO A 34 6.96 20.12 11.43
N GLU A 35 5.96 21.00 11.40
CA GLU A 35 4.92 21.05 12.43
C GLU A 35 4.19 19.71 12.55
N GLY A 36 3.95 19.26 13.79
CA GLY A 36 3.29 17.99 14.08
C GLY A 36 4.23 16.78 14.20
N VAL A 37 5.37 16.78 13.49
CA VAL A 37 6.34 15.66 13.56
C VAL A 37 6.94 15.52 14.97
N THR A 38 7.08 16.62 15.69
CA THR A 38 7.60 16.64 17.06
C THR A 38 6.71 15.91 18.08
N ARG A 39 5.45 15.61 17.75
CA ARG A 39 4.51 14.85 18.60
C ARG A 39 4.82 13.35 18.62
N PHE A 40 5.53 12.85 17.62
CA PHE A 40 5.93 11.44 17.48
C PHE A 40 7.16 11.14 18.35
N ASN A 41 6.94 11.11 19.66
CA ASN A 41 8.00 11.08 20.67
C ASN A 41 7.94 9.83 21.57
N ASN A 42 7.19 8.81 21.17
CA ASN A 42 7.10 7.53 21.85
C ASN A 42 7.60 6.41 20.94
N VAL A 43 8.16 5.36 21.54
CA VAL A 43 8.63 4.15 20.87
C VAL A 43 8.02 2.96 21.60
N ASP A 44 7.40 2.02 20.88
CA ASP A 44 6.87 0.80 21.49
C ASP A 44 7.91 -0.33 21.51
N ALA A 45 7.54 -1.48 22.10
CA ALA A 45 8.41 -2.64 22.22
C ALA A 45 8.92 -3.17 20.87
N ASN A 46 8.20 -2.89 19.77
CA ASN A 46 8.57 -3.29 18.42
C ASN A 46 9.43 -2.23 17.70
N GLY A 47 9.79 -1.15 18.39
CA GLY A 47 10.56 -0.05 17.82
C GLY A 47 9.73 0.93 16.97
N ILE A 48 8.40 0.82 16.98
CA ILE A 48 7.55 1.71 16.20
C ILE A 48 7.47 3.07 16.87
N ILE A 49 7.80 4.13 16.13
CA ILE A 49 7.65 5.49 16.59
C ILE A 49 6.17 5.90 16.46
N PHE A 50 5.56 6.41 17.53
CA PHE A 50 4.16 6.83 17.52
C PHE A 50 3.87 8.10 18.34
N GLU A 51 2.80 8.80 17.97
CA GLU A 51 2.12 9.77 18.83
C GLU A 51 0.84 9.15 19.41
N THR A 52 0.30 9.74 20.48
CA THR A 52 -0.96 9.29 21.09
C THR A 52 -2.08 10.28 20.83
N ALA A 53 -3.21 9.81 20.32
CA ALA A 53 -4.41 10.62 20.12
C ALA A 53 -5.46 10.35 21.20
N ASP A 54 -6.22 11.38 21.56
CA ASP A 54 -7.36 11.27 22.48
C ASP A 54 -8.50 10.47 21.82
N LEU A 55 -9.11 9.60 22.61
CA LEU A 55 -10.23 8.73 22.25
C LEU A 55 -11.56 9.25 22.79
N THR A 56 -11.60 10.50 23.28
CA THR A 56 -12.82 11.12 23.80
C THR A 56 -13.63 11.76 22.67
N ASN A 57 -14.93 11.47 22.61
CA ASN A 57 -15.82 12.11 21.66
C ASN A 57 -16.06 13.58 22.03
N ARG A 58 -16.26 14.44 21.01
CA ARG A 58 -16.57 15.87 21.24
C ARG A 58 -18.00 16.09 21.74
N LEU A 59 -18.92 15.23 21.31
CA LEU A 59 -20.33 15.28 21.68
C LEU A 59 -20.72 14.00 22.44
N PRO A 60 -21.68 14.06 23.37
CA PRO A 60 -22.15 12.88 24.09
C PRO A 60 -22.68 11.79 23.15
N ARG A 61 -22.10 10.60 23.23
CA ARG A 61 -22.53 9.39 22.51
C ARG A 61 -22.80 8.26 23.52
N PRO A 62 -24.03 8.12 24.03
CA PRO A 62 -24.36 7.10 25.05
C PRO A 62 -24.02 5.67 24.62
N ASN A 63 -24.16 5.36 23.33
CA ASN A 63 -23.84 4.06 22.73
C ASN A 63 -22.33 3.75 22.68
N LEU A 64 -21.47 4.75 22.85
CA LEU A 64 -20.01 4.58 22.84
C LEU A 64 -19.43 4.63 24.26
N ARG A 65 -20.26 4.41 25.28
CA ARG A 65 -19.84 4.33 26.68
C ARG A 65 -19.80 2.87 27.12
N TYR A 66 -18.62 2.28 27.02
CA TYR A 66 -18.34 0.92 27.46
C TYR A 66 -16.98 0.85 28.15
N PRO A 67 -16.76 -0.07 29.10
CA PRO A 67 -15.44 -0.24 29.72
C PRO A 67 -14.45 -0.83 28.71
N VAL A 68 -13.18 -0.46 28.84
CA VAL A 68 -12.06 -1.02 28.07
C VAL A 68 -11.06 -1.63 29.03
N THR A 69 -10.65 -2.87 28.78
CA THR A 69 -9.68 -3.58 29.64
C THR A 69 -8.33 -3.62 28.96
N ASP A 70 -7.28 -3.30 29.72
CA ASP A 70 -5.90 -3.53 29.32
C ASP A 70 -5.57 -5.02 29.46
N PRO A 71 -5.22 -5.73 28.37
CA PRO A 71 -4.95 -7.16 28.40
C PRO A 71 -3.70 -7.53 29.22
N ASP A 72 -2.73 -6.63 29.34
CA ASP A 72 -1.45 -6.91 30.01
C ASP A 72 -1.56 -6.75 31.53
N THR A 73 -2.29 -5.72 31.98
CA THR A 73 -2.41 -5.39 33.40
C THR A 73 -3.74 -5.81 34.03
N GLY A 74 -4.74 -6.19 33.21
CA GLY A 74 -6.11 -6.45 33.64
C GLY A 74 -6.87 -5.20 34.12
N ARG A 75 -6.27 -4.01 33.98
CA ARG A 75 -6.88 -2.75 34.43
C ARG A 75 -8.07 -2.40 33.57
N VAL A 76 -9.20 -2.11 34.21
CA VAL A 76 -10.43 -1.66 33.55
C VAL A 76 -10.46 -0.13 33.53
N TYR A 77 -10.78 0.43 32.36
CA TYR A 77 -10.93 1.86 32.12
C TYR A 77 -12.39 2.20 31.83
N GLU A 78 -12.97 3.04 32.67
CA GLU A 78 -14.31 3.58 32.44
C GLU A 78 -14.34 4.56 31.25
N PRO A 79 -15.44 4.59 30.48
CA PRO A 79 -15.57 5.49 29.35
C PRO A 79 -15.59 6.96 29.80
N PRO A 80 -15.07 7.88 28.97
CA PRO A 80 -15.21 9.31 29.22
C PRO A 80 -16.70 9.71 29.17
N GLU A 81 -16.99 10.91 29.68
CA GLU A 81 -18.36 11.45 29.76
C GLU A 81 -19.07 11.39 28.41
N ASN A 82 -18.40 11.84 27.35
CA ASN A 82 -18.94 11.87 25.99
C ASN A 82 -18.88 10.52 25.26
N GLY A 83 -18.32 9.48 25.88
CA GLY A 83 -18.03 8.19 25.24
C GLY A 83 -16.79 8.21 24.36
N TRP A 84 -16.41 7.02 23.92
CA TRP A 84 -15.26 6.80 23.05
C TRP A 84 -15.50 7.34 21.62
N THR A 85 -14.43 7.50 20.85
CA THR A 85 -14.52 7.87 19.42
C THR A 85 -15.01 6.74 18.53
N VAL A 86 -14.93 5.49 19.00
CA VAL A 86 -15.24 4.27 18.24
C VAL A 86 -16.19 3.37 19.02
N ASN A 87 -16.83 2.43 18.32
CA ASN A 87 -17.65 1.38 18.94
C ASN A 87 -16.78 0.31 19.62
N ARG A 88 -17.42 -0.58 20.37
CA ARG A 88 -16.73 -1.61 21.16
C ARG A 88 -15.94 -2.55 20.27
N GLU A 89 -16.54 -2.98 19.17
CA GLU A 89 -15.96 -3.97 18.25
C GLU A 89 -14.65 -3.45 17.65
N LEU A 90 -14.63 -2.20 17.18
CA LEU A 90 -13.42 -1.58 16.63
C LEU A 90 -12.38 -1.27 17.74
N MET A 91 -12.83 -0.94 18.95
CA MET A 91 -11.90 -0.76 20.08
C MET A 91 -11.21 -2.08 20.42
N GLU A 92 -11.94 -3.19 20.46
CA GLU A 92 -11.40 -4.53 20.71
C GLU A 92 -10.40 -4.92 19.61
N GLU A 93 -10.71 -4.66 18.34
CA GLU A 93 -9.78 -4.84 17.22
C GLU A 93 -8.49 -4.03 17.43
N TRP A 94 -8.60 -2.76 17.82
CA TRP A 94 -7.43 -1.92 18.09
C TRP A 94 -6.63 -2.37 19.30
N VAL A 95 -7.27 -2.92 20.34
CA VAL A 95 -6.56 -3.49 21.49
C VAL A 95 -5.79 -4.74 21.07
N GLN A 96 -6.43 -5.64 20.31
CA GLN A 96 -5.80 -6.87 19.80
C GLN A 96 -4.66 -6.59 18.84
N ALA A 97 -4.77 -5.54 18.03
CA ALA A 97 -3.72 -5.10 17.11
C ALA A 97 -2.61 -4.25 17.78
N GLU A 98 -2.58 -4.16 19.12
CA GLU A 98 -1.64 -3.35 19.91
C GLU A 98 -1.61 -1.85 19.53
N LEU A 99 -2.73 -1.37 18.97
CA LEU A 99 -2.89 0.00 18.47
C LEU A 99 -3.32 0.99 19.57
N ILE A 100 -3.54 0.51 20.79
CA ILE A 100 -3.88 1.32 21.96
C ILE A 100 -2.69 1.40 22.90
N ALA A 101 -2.34 2.62 23.32
CA ALA A 101 -1.38 2.85 24.39
C ALA A 101 -2.14 2.98 25.72
N PHE A 102 -1.95 2.01 26.61
CA PHE A 102 -2.47 2.04 27.97
C PHE A 102 -1.53 2.80 28.89
N GLY A 103 -2.11 3.65 29.75
CA GLY A 103 -1.37 4.54 30.65
C GLY A 103 -2.32 5.12 31.67
N LYS A 104 -2.30 6.45 31.88
CA LYS A 104 -3.32 7.10 32.72
C LYS A 104 -4.74 6.91 32.15
N ARG A 105 -4.86 6.93 30.83
CA ARG A 105 -6.08 6.63 30.06
C ARG A 105 -5.68 5.93 28.75
N PRO A 106 -6.55 5.10 28.15
CA PRO A 106 -6.30 4.52 26.84
C PRO A 106 -6.23 5.61 25.78
N ARG A 107 -5.26 5.53 24.88
CA ARG A 107 -5.05 6.48 23.79
C ARG A 107 -4.76 5.73 22.50
N LYS A 108 -5.19 6.25 21.35
CA LYS A 108 -4.87 5.64 20.06
C LYS A 108 -3.41 5.91 19.69
N LYS A 109 -2.62 4.87 19.43
CA LYS A 109 -1.31 5.00 18.80
C LYS A 109 -1.49 5.40 17.33
N LYS A 110 -0.76 6.42 16.89
CA LYS A 110 -0.64 6.79 15.48
C LYS A 110 0.83 6.70 15.11
N SER A 111 1.19 5.81 14.19
CA SER A 111 2.60 5.61 13.85
C SER A 111 3.12 6.80 13.02
N LEU A 112 4.39 7.15 13.23
CA LEU A 112 5.10 8.15 12.42
C LEU A 112 5.19 7.68 10.97
N ARG A 113 5.34 6.36 10.77
CA ARG A 113 5.43 5.73 9.46
C ARG A 113 4.13 5.96 8.67
N ASP A 114 2.99 5.64 9.26
CA ASP A 114 1.67 5.88 8.65
C ASP A 114 1.42 7.37 8.45
N TYR A 115 1.80 8.21 9.41
CA TYR A 115 1.67 9.66 9.26
C TYR A 115 2.48 10.19 8.08
N ALA A 116 3.75 9.78 7.97
CA ALA A 116 4.65 10.22 6.90
C ALA A 116 4.19 9.74 5.51
N TYR A 117 3.56 8.58 5.45
CA TYR A 117 3.11 7.98 4.19
C TYR A 117 1.69 8.34 3.79
N ASN A 118 0.78 8.55 4.76
CA ASN A 118 -0.64 8.75 4.50
C ASN A 118 -1.07 10.22 4.54
N MET A 119 -0.19 11.15 4.95
CA MET A 119 -0.51 12.57 4.93
C MET A 119 -0.14 13.20 3.57
N PRO A 120 -1.13 13.60 2.75
CA PRO A 120 -0.84 14.33 1.53
C PRO A 120 -0.32 15.72 1.89
N VAL A 121 0.96 15.97 1.59
CA VAL A 121 1.49 17.34 1.56
C VAL A 121 1.00 18.01 0.27
N PRO A 122 0.51 19.26 0.32
CA PRO A 122 0.02 19.95 -0.89
C PRO A 122 1.08 20.11 -1.97
N THR A 123 2.36 20.19 -1.58
CA THR A 123 3.51 20.34 -2.47
C THR A 123 4.63 19.39 -2.06
N PHE A 124 5.29 18.79 -3.06
CA PHE A 124 6.55 18.08 -2.88
C PHE A 124 7.43 18.27 -4.11
N TYR A 125 8.74 18.17 -3.93
CA TYR A 125 9.72 18.30 -5.00
C TYR A 125 10.30 16.93 -5.33
N HIS A 126 10.32 16.58 -6.62
CA HIS A 126 10.98 15.39 -7.13
C HIS A 126 11.66 15.71 -8.46
N SER A 127 12.88 15.22 -8.65
CA SER A 127 13.60 15.47 -9.90
C SER A 127 12.96 14.69 -11.05
N ARG A 128 12.85 15.31 -12.23
CA ARG A 128 12.32 14.61 -13.42
C ARG A 128 13.32 13.61 -14.01
N ASN A 129 14.62 13.81 -13.77
CA ASN A 129 15.68 13.06 -14.45
C ASN A 129 15.82 11.63 -13.91
N THR A 130 15.30 11.34 -12.72
CA THR A 130 15.33 10.03 -12.07
C THR A 130 14.59 8.97 -12.89
N ALA A 131 13.39 9.28 -13.38
CA ALA A 131 12.57 8.35 -14.14
C ALA A 131 13.24 7.88 -15.45
N ASN A 132 13.89 8.79 -16.17
CA ASN A 132 14.60 8.46 -17.41
C ASN A 132 15.82 7.58 -17.13
N ALA A 133 16.66 7.98 -16.17
CA ALA A 133 17.86 7.22 -15.81
C ALA A 133 17.52 5.82 -15.27
N HIS A 134 16.42 5.70 -14.53
CA HIS A 134 15.91 4.44 -14.01
C HIS A 134 15.53 3.46 -15.14
N LEU A 135 14.69 3.90 -16.08
CA LEU A 135 14.29 3.04 -17.20
C LEU A 135 15.45 2.73 -18.14
N GLU A 136 16.33 3.69 -18.41
CA GLU A 136 17.51 3.46 -19.24
C GLU A 136 18.42 2.38 -18.63
N ARG A 137 18.59 2.40 -17.30
CA ARG A 137 19.33 1.35 -16.58
C ARG A 137 18.64 -0.01 -16.68
N LEU A 138 17.31 -0.04 -16.57
CA LEU A 138 16.53 -1.28 -16.58
C LEU A 138 16.44 -1.92 -17.98
N LEU A 139 16.34 -1.10 -19.02
CA LEU A 139 16.16 -1.54 -20.41
C LEU A 139 17.48 -1.61 -21.20
N GLY A 140 18.54 -0.98 -20.70
CA GLY A 140 19.82 -0.83 -21.42
C GLY A 140 19.77 0.16 -22.59
N GLU A 141 18.61 0.78 -22.85
CA GLU A 141 18.42 1.76 -23.91
C GLU A 141 17.39 2.83 -23.52
N LYS A 142 17.52 4.02 -24.12
CA LYS A 142 16.56 5.11 -23.95
C LYS A 142 15.37 4.96 -24.90
N ARG A 143 14.44 4.07 -24.55
CA ARG A 143 13.23 3.78 -25.35
C ARG A 143 12.06 4.71 -25.06
N PHE A 144 11.91 5.14 -23.81
CA PHE A 144 10.81 6.00 -23.36
C PHE A 144 11.32 7.41 -23.05
N PRO A 145 10.89 8.46 -23.79
CA PRO A 145 11.42 9.81 -23.62
C PRO A 145 10.83 10.57 -22.42
N PHE A 146 9.60 10.22 -22.02
CA PHE A 146 8.86 10.90 -20.95
C PHE A 146 8.16 9.89 -20.02
N PRO A 147 8.91 8.97 -19.40
CA PRO A 147 8.32 8.05 -18.46
C PRO A 147 7.81 8.77 -17.22
N LYS A 148 6.76 8.22 -16.62
CA LYS A 148 6.38 8.61 -15.25
C LYS A 148 7.48 8.12 -14.29
N ASP A 149 7.52 8.72 -13.11
CA ASP A 149 8.43 8.29 -12.04
C ASP A 149 7.70 7.30 -11.11
N HIS A 150 8.30 6.12 -10.89
CA HIS A 150 7.67 5.07 -10.08
C HIS A 150 7.57 5.47 -8.61
N GLU A 151 8.54 6.20 -8.05
CA GLU A 151 8.52 6.63 -6.65
C GLU A 151 7.38 7.64 -6.41
N VAL A 152 7.14 8.52 -7.40
CA VAL A 152 6.01 9.45 -7.36
C VAL A 152 4.69 8.69 -7.37
N LEU A 153 4.54 7.67 -8.22
CA LEU A 153 3.32 6.86 -8.27
C LEU A 153 3.14 6.05 -6.98
N MET A 154 4.21 5.44 -6.45
CA MET A 154 4.17 4.71 -5.18
C MET A 154 3.68 5.59 -4.03
N ARG A 155 4.14 6.85 -3.95
CA ARG A 155 3.68 7.82 -2.97
C ARG A 155 2.16 8.01 -3.04
N TRP A 156 1.61 8.24 -4.23
CA TRP A 156 0.18 8.46 -4.40
C TRP A 156 -0.62 7.20 -4.10
N LEU A 157 -0.21 6.05 -4.65
CA LEU A 157 -0.91 4.78 -4.47
C LEU A 157 -0.94 4.34 -3.01
N ARG A 158 0.13 4.59 -2.25
CA ARG A 158 0.15 4.31 -0.80
C ARG A 158 -0.93 5.07 -0.03
N MET A 159 -1.24 6.30 -0.44
CA MET A 159 -2.27 7.14 0.20
C MET A 159 -3.69 6.83 -0.26
N THR A 160 -3.86 6.40 -1.52
CA THR A 160 -5.18 6.33 -2.15
C THR A 160 -5.67 4.91 -2.41
N CYS A 161 -4.80 3.91 -2.34
CA CYS A 161 -5.11 2.52 -2.68
C CYS A 161 -4.80 1.58 -1.51
N PRO A 162 -5.78 0.81 -1.01
CA PRO A 162 -5.54 -0.16 0.06
C PRO A 162 -4.59 -1.27 -0.41
N PRO A 163 -3.96 -2.03 0.52
CA PRO A 163 -3.01 -3.09 0.20
C PRO A 163 -3.55 -4.22 -0.69
N ASP A 164 -4.86 -4.38 -0.82
CA ASP A 164 -5.55 -5.37 -1.65
C ASP A 164 -6.32 -4.74 -2.83
N GLY A 165 -6.08 -3.46 -3.11
CA GLY A 165 -6.83 -2.69 -4.10
C GLY A 165 -6.50 -3.01 -5.56
N LEU A 166 -7.38 -2.55 -6.47
CA LEU A 166 -7.22 -2.65 -7.92
C LEU A 166 -6.87 -1.28 -8.54
N ILE A 167 -5.80 -1.23 -9.31
CA ILE A 167 -5.31 -0.04 -10.02
C ILE A 167 -5.50 -0.23 -11.53
N LEU A 168 -6.18 0.71 -12.20
CA LEU A 168 -6.32 0.76 -13.65
C LEU A 168 -5.55 1.96 -14.22
N ASP A 169 -4.64 1.71 -15.16
CA ASP A 169 -3.96 2.74 -15.95
C ASP A 169 -4.25 2.55 -17.43
N PHE A 170 -5.06 3.44 -18.00
CA PHE A 170 -5.44 3.42 -19.41
C PHE A 170 -4.49 4.20 -20.34
N PHE A 171 -3.39 4.73 -19.78
CA PHE A 171 -2.31 5.38 -20.51
C PHE A 171 -0.96 4.80 -20.06
N GLY A 172 -0.85 3.46 -20.11
CA GLY A 172 0.21 2.71 -19.46
C GLY A 172 1.64 3.04 -19.91
N GLY A 173 1.83 3.39 -21.19
CA GLY A 173 3.11 3.84 -21.73
C GLY A 173 4.28 2.91 -21.35
N SER A 174 5.22 3.41 -20.56
CA SER A 174 6.39 2.66 -20.07
C SER A 174 6.08 1.58 -19.03
N GLY A 175 4.83 1.40 -18.60
CA GLY A 175 4.45 0.43 -17.58
C GLY A 175 4.78 0.86 -16.15
N THR A 176 5.12 2.13 -15.93
CA THR A 176 5.59 2.65 -14.63
C THR A 176 4.57 2.44 -13.51
N THR A 177 3.26 2.50 -13.81
CA THR A 177 2.21 2.26 -12.80
C THR A 177 2.23 0.82 -12.30
N THR A 178 2.40 -0.15 -13.20
CA THR A 178 2.54 -1.56 -12.82
C THR A 178 3.82 -1.80 -12.04
N GLU A 179 4.93 -1.17 -12.43
CA GLU A 179 6.18 -1.23 -11.65
C GLU A 179 5.97 -0.72 -10.20
N ALA A 180 5.32 0.43 -10.03
CA ALA A 180 5.03 1.00 -8.72
C ALA A 180 4.19 0.06 -7.84
N VAL A 181 3.19 -0.60 -8.44
CA VAL A 181 2.34 -1.58 -7.73
C VAL A 181 3.15 -2.79 -7.26
N LEU A 182 4.01 -3.34 -8.13
CA LEU A 182 4.86 -4.49 -7.78
C LEU A 182 5.81 -4.15 -6.61
N ARG A 183 6.43 -2.97 -6.65
CA ARG A 183 7.31 -2.51 -5.57
C ARG A 183 6.56 -2.30 -4.26
N LEU A 184 5.37 -1.71 -4.30
CA LEU A 184 4.56 -1.54 -3.10
C LEU A 184 4.19 -2.87 -2.47
N ASN A 185 3.74 -3.84 -3.26
CA ASN A 185 3.40 -5.17 -2.75
C ASN A 185 4.62 -5.89 -2.13
N ASP A 186 5.80 -5.73 -2.71
CA ASP A 186 7.06 -6.25 -2.14
C ASP A 186 7.42 -5.54 -0.82
N GLU A 187 7.26 -4.21 -0.77
CA GLU A 187 7.60 -3.39 0.41
C GLU A 187 6.66 -3.59 1.60
N ASP A 188 5.35 -3.73 1.36
CA ASP A 188 4.32 -3.76 2.41
C ASP A 188 3.57 -5.09 2.54
N GLY A 189 3.95 -6.11 1.76
CA GLY A 189 3.28 -7.41 1.73
C GLY A 189 1.88 -7.37 1.13
N GLY A 190 1.53 -6.30 0.42
CA GLY A 190 0.23 -6.12 -0.22
C GLY A 190 -0.02 -7.09 -1.38
N THR A 191 -1.29 -7.17 -1.80
CA THR A 191 -1.78 -7.96 -2.92
C THR A 191 -2.48 -7.10 -3.96
N ARG A 192 -2.04 -5.85 -4.12
CA ARG A 192 -2.63 -4.90 -5.07
C ARG A 192 -2.56 -5.46 -6.50
N GLN A 193 -3.63 -5.30 -7.25
CA GLN A 193 -3.73 -5.72 -8.65
C GLN A 193 -3.55 -4.52 -9.58
N SER A 194 -2.85 -4.70 -10.70
CA SER A 194 -2.66 -3.66 -11.71
C SER A 194 -3.19 -4.12 -13.07
N ILE A 195 -4.08 -3.33 -13.67
CA ILE A 195 -4.52 -3.46 -15.05
C ILE A 195 -3.91 -2.30 -15.85
N LEU A 196 -3.06 -2.65 -16.81
CA LEU A 196 -2.41 -1.69 -17.70
C LEU A 196 -3.02 -1.81 -19.09
N VAL A 197 -3.48 -0.70 -19.66
CA VAL A 197 -3.89 -0.59 -21.06
C VAL A 197 -2.93 0.34 -21.77
N THR A 198 -2.38 -0.13 -22.88
CA THR A 198 -1.56 0.66 -23.80
C THR A 198 -2.08 0.48 -25.22
N ASN A 199 -1.84 1.49 -26.06
CA ASN A 199 -1.99 1.32 -27.50
C ASN A 199 -0.75 0.59 -28.05
N ASN A 200 -0.93 -0.15 -29.15
CA ASN A 200 0.15 -0.70 -29.96
C ASN A 200 0.56 0.32 -31.03
N GLU A 201 0.73 1.59 -30.66
CA GLU A 201 1.10 2.62 -31.63
C GLU A 201 2.60 2.60 -31.93
N LEU A 202 2.90 2.92 -33.18
CA LEU A 202 4.25 3.11 -33.66
C LEU A 202 4.93 4.28 -32.95
N GLY A 203 6.20 4.10 -32.57
CA GLY A 203 7.01 5.20 -32.06
C GLY A 203 7.08 6.36 -33.07
N ALA A 204 7.02 7.61 -32.60
CA ALA A 204 6.90 8.79 -33.46
C ALA A 204 7.97 8.88 -34.57
N LYS A 205 9.21 8.44 -34.29
CA LYS A 205 10.30 8.38 -35.27
C LYS A 205 10.01 7.38 -36.39
N GLN A 206 9.57 6.17 -36.05
CA GLN A 206 9.21 5.14 -37.03
C GLN A 206 7.95 5.52 -37.81
N ALA A 207 6.92 6.06 -37.15
CA ALA A 207 5.75 6.58 -37.84
C ALA A 207 6.10 7.68 -38.86
N LYS A 208 7.04 8.58 -38.52
CA LYS A 208 7.54 9.61 -39.44
C LYS A 208 8.36 9.01 -40.60
N ALA A 209 9.19 8.01 -40.31
CA ALA A 209 9.98 7.32 -41.33
C ALA A 209 9.09 6.59 -42.35
N LEU A 210 8.08 5.86 -41.87
CA LEU A 210 7.11 5.15 -42.70
C LEU A 210 6.29 6.14 -43.56
N ARG A 211 5.80 7.23 -42.99
CA ARG A 211 5.12 8.29 -43.75
C ARG A 211 6.01 8.91 -44.82
N LYS A 212 7.30 9.13 -44.53
CA LYS A 212 8.28 9.64 -45.50
C LYS A 212 8.53 8.63 -46.63
N ALA A 213 8.47 7.34 -46.33
CA ALA A 213 8.54 6.26 -47.31
C ALA A 213 7.23 6.03 -48.09
N GLY A 214 6.18 6.81 -47.81
CA GLY A 214 4.88 6.71 -48.48
C GLY A 214 3.91 5.70 -47.85
N HIS A 215 4.28 5.09 -46.73
CA HIS A 215 3.43 4.14 -46.01
C HIS A 215 2.53 4.84 -44.98
N HIS A 216 1.27 4.44 -44.93
CA HIS A 216 0.22 4.95 -44.07
C HIS A 216 -0.31 3.88 -43.09
N PRO A 217 -0.99 4.29 -42.00
CA PRO A 217 -1.66 3.34 -41.12
C PRO A 217 -2.62 2.43 -41.89
N GLY A 218 -2.36 1.11 -41.85
CA GLY A 218 -3.13 0.09 -42.58
C GLY A 218 -2.31 -0.68 -43.61
N ASP A 219 -1.21 -0.10 -44.11
CA ASP A 219 -0.33 -0.73 -45.10
C ASP A 219 0.43 -1.94 -44.52
N SER A 220 0.79 -2.90 -45.36
CA SER A 220 1.53 -4.11 -44.98
C SER A 220 2.84 -3.83 -44.24
N GLU A 221 3.47 -2.69 -44.54
CA GLU A 221 4.74 -2.21 -43.98
C GLU A 221 4.53 -1.48 -42.64
N TRP A 222 3.29 -1.10 -42.33
CA TRP A 222 2.87 -0.51 -41.05
C TRP A 222 2.46 -1.58 -40.03
N LYS A 223 1.87 -2.69 -40.52
CA LYS A 223 1.31 -3.80 -39.72
C LYS A 223 2.28 -4.50 -38.74
N PRO A 224 3.58 -4.69 -39.03
CA PRO A 224 4.50 -5.32 -38.09
C PRO A 224 4.77 -4.47 -36.84
N TRP A 225 4.40 -3.18 -36.88
CA TRP A 225 4.84 -2.21 -35.91
C TRP A 225 3.71 -1.48 -35.16
N GLY A 226 2.46 -1.61 -35.61
CA GLY A 226 1.28 -1.11 -34.90
C GLY A 226 -0.04 -1.64 -35.48
N TYR A 227 -1.15 -1.49 -34.75
CA TYR A 227 -2.40 -2.23 -35.01
C TYR A 227 -2.91 -2.14 -36.45
N SER A 228 -3.28 -3.31 -36.98
CA SER A 228 -4.01 -3.57 -38.21
C SER A 228 -5.50 -3.31 -38.01
N SER A 229 -6.10 -2.35 -38.70
CA SER A 229 -7.54 -2.40 -39.00
C SER A 229 -7.73 -2.77 -40.46
N THR A 230 -8.16 -4.01 -40.74
CA THR A 230 -8.84 -4.34 -42.00
C THR A 230 -9.77 -5.54 -41.80
N SER A 231 -11.04 -5.26 -41.46
CA SER A 231 -12.24 -5.81 -42.11
C SER A 231 -13.49 -5.67 -41.20
N PRO A 232 -14.62 -5.12 -41.70
CA PRO A 232 -15.91 -5.27 -41.03
C PRO A 232 -16.39 -6.72 -41.22
N GLY A 233 -16.72 -7.40 -40.12
CA GLY A 233 -17.43 -8.68 -40.18
C GLY A 233 -16.66 -9.91 -39.71
N ARG A 234 -16.46 -10.03 -38.40
CA ARG A 234 -16.82 -11.24 -37.65
C ARG A 234 -16.84 -10.90 -36.17
N ALA A 235 -18.03 -10.87 -35.58
CA ALA A 235 -18.14 -10.92 -34.13
C ALA A 235 -17.46 -12.21 -33.65
N SER A 236 -16.51 -12.10 -32.74
CA SER A 236 -16.07 -13.24 -31.95
C SER A 236 -17.30 -13.82 -31.23
N PRO A 237 -17.51 -15.14 -31.20
CA PRO A 237 -18.61 -15.68 -30.43
C PRO A 237 -18.36 -15.35 -28.94
N PRO A 238 -19.42 -15.08 -28.16
CA PRO A 238 -19.26 -14.81 -26.74
C PRO A 238 -18.61 -16.02 -26.07
N LEU A 239 -17.68 -15.74 -25.16
CA LEU A 239 -17.10 -16.74 -24.25
C LEU A 239 -18.26 -17.49 -23.57
N SER A 240 -18.33 -18.80 -23.80
CA SER A 240 -19.28 -19.65 -23.09
C SER A 240 -18.94 -19.68 -21.59
N PRO A 241 -19.93 -19.57 -20.69
CA PRO A 241 -19.67 -19.65 -19.27
C PRO A 241 -19.19 -21.06 -18.93
N ALA A 242 -18.12 -21.13 -18.13
CA ALA A 242 -17.58 -22.37 -17.60
C ALA A 242 -18.69 -23.14 -16.87
N SER A 243 -19.02 -24.33 -17.37
CA SER A 243 -19.87 -25.30 -16.70
C SER A 243 -19.14 -25.86 -15.49
N GLY A 244 -19.50 -25.38 -14.30
CA GLY A 244 -19.14 -26.06 -13.05
C GLY A 244 -19.86 -27.41 -12.95
N PRO A 245 -19.21 -28.48 -12.46
CA PRO A 245 -19.90 -29.73 -12.22
C PRO A 245 -20.78 -29.57 -10.97
N THR A 246 -22.09 -29.64 -11.19
CA THR A 246 -23.06 -29.90 -10.13
C THR A 246 -23.11 -31.40 -9.88
N GLY A 247 -22.93 -31.81 -8.62
CA GLY A 247 -23.04 -33.21 -8.22
C GLY A 247 -22.82 -33.40 -6.73
N ARG A 248 -23.91 -33.29 -5.95
CA ARG A 248 -23.98 -33.79 -4.57
C ARG A 248 -24.09 -35.32 -4.60
N SER A 249 -23.30 -36.03 -3.79
CA SER A 249 -23.75 -37.23 -3.07
C SER A 249 -22.79 -37.59 -1.92
N THR A 250 -23.29 -37.45 -0.69
CA THR A 250 -23.06 -38.21 0.57
C THR A 250 -21.73 -38.95 0.85
N PRO A 251 -21.21 -38.90 2.10
CA PRO A 251 -20.11 -39.74 2.55
C PRO A 251 -20.63 -41.09 3.10
N MET A 252 -20.03 -42.21 2.66
CA MET A 252 -20.17 -43.51 3.31
C MET A 252 -18.78 -43.98 3.76
N ALA A 253 -18.65 -44.21 5.07
CA ALA A 253 -17.47 -44.73 5.74
C ALA A 253 -17.23 -46.20 5.39
N TRP A 254 -15.98 -46.63 5.26
CA TRP A 254 -15.57 -48.03 5.44
C TRP A 254 -14.17 -48.13 6.09
N LEU A 255 -14.12 -48.96 7.14
CA LEU A 255 -12.98 -49.36 7.98
C LEU A 255 -11.95 -50.20 7.20
N PRO A 256 -10.68 -50.29 7.64
CA PRO A 256 -9.77 -51.33 7.17
C PRO A 256 -9.89 -52.59 8.06
N THR A 257 -10.24 -53.72 7.45
CA THR A 257 -10.06 -55.05 8.04
C THR A 257 -8.66 -55.55 7.74
N SER A 258 -7.91 -55.88 8.79
CA SER A 258 -6.75 -56.75 8.73
C SER A 258 -7.19 -58.17 8.36
N SER A 259 -6.42 -58.84 7.50
CA SER A 259 -6.48 -60.29 7.40
C SER A 259 -5.06 -60.86 7.33
N SER A 260 -4.82 -61.74 8.31
CA SER A 260 -3.69 -62.63 8.48
C SER A 260 -3.89 -63.93 7.70
N SER A 261 -2.82 -64.47 7.14
CA SER A 261 -2.45 -65.90 6.96
C SER A 261 -1.39 -65.95 5.84
N SER A 262 -0.26 -66.64 5.95
CA SER A 262 0.12 -67.83 6.73
C SER A 262 1.61 -67.77 7.10
#